data_AF-A0A7J8ZC00-F1
#
_entry.id   AF-A0A7J8ZC00-F1
#
_cell.length_a   1.000
_cell.length_b   1.000
_cell.length_c   1.000
_cell.angle_alpha   90.00
_cell.angle_beta   90.00
_cell.angle_gamma   90.00
#
_symmetry.space_group_name_H-M   'P 1'
#
loop_
_entity.id
_entity.type
_entity.pdbx_description
1 polymer ?
#
loop_
_entity_poly.entity_id
_entity_poly.type
_entity_poly.pdbx_seq_one_letter_code
_entity_poly.pdbx_strand_id
1 'polypeptide(L)'
;IRLGYLTLDILGDSKTVVSKCQSENRDRSEIGAIISDIQALKGLFQNIRFFFIPRTGNFEAHRLAKEALKKGEEQYLEGETLRAFYEEPDPNGLDYSEQRERR
;
A
#
# COMPACT_ATOMS: atom_id res chain seq x y z
N ILE A 1 -9.52 5.83 11.02
CA ILE A 1 -8.31 6.64 10.72
C ILE A 1 -8.65 7.57 9.55
N ARG A 2 -8.58 8.90 9.73
CA ARG A 2 -8.63 9.88 8.63
C ARG A 2 -7.33 10.65 8.68
N LEU A 3 -6.45 10.47 7.70
CA LEU A 3 -5.13 11.12 7.65
C LEU A 3 -5.20 12.62 7.29
N GLY A 4 -6.40 13.19 7.16
CA GLY A 4 -6.61 14.61 6.85
C GLY A 4 -6.44 14.99 5.37
N TYR A 5 -6.17 14.04 4.48
CA TYR A 5 -6.07 14.30 3.05
C TYR A 5 -7.46 14.62 2.45
N LEU A 6 -7.55 15.77 1.78
CA LEU A 6 -8.74 16.21 1.07
C LEU A 6 -8.67 15.88 -0.43
N THR A 7 -7.44 15.75 -0.95
CA THR A 7 -7.16 15.45 -2.35
C THR A 7 -6.28 14.21 -2.43
N LEU A 8 -6.63 13.25 -3.29
CA LEU A 8 -5.89 12.01 -3.48
C LEU A 8 -5.68 11.67 -4.96
N ASP A 9 -4.48 11.22 -5.29
CA ASP A 9 -4.17 10.57 -6.56
C ASP A 9 -3.81 9.11 -6.29
N ILE A 10 -4.63 8.18 -6.80
CA ILE A 10 -4.45 6.75 -6.64
C ILE A 10 -3.80 6.20 -7.91
N LEU A 11 -2.61 5.63 -7.77
CA LEU A 11 -1.84 5.05 -8.88
C LEU A 11 -1.92 3.52 -8.82
N GLY A 12 -2.13 2.87 -9.97
CA GLY A 12 -2.15 1.41 -10.04
C GLY A 12 -1.83 0.87 -11.43
N ASP A 13 -1.35 -0.38 -11.50
CA ASP A 13 -0.98 -1.07 -12.74
C ASP A 13 -2.06 -2.02 -13.28
N SER A 14 -3.25 -2.04 -12.66
CA SER A 14 -4.42 -2.73 -13.19
C SER A 14 -5.36 -1.76 -13.91
N LYS A 15 -5.31 -1.75 -15.26
CA LYS A 15 -6.21 -0.94 -16.09
C LYS A 15 -7.68 -1.20 -15.73
N THR A 16 -8.04 -2.48 -15.59
CA THR A 16 -9.40 -2.90 -15.29
C THR A 16 -9.90 -2.33 -13.98
N VAL A 17 -9.10 -2.40 -12.91
CA VAL A 17 -9.48 -1.86 -11.60
C VAL A 17 -9.58 -0.33 -11.64
N VAL A 18 -8.58 0.35 -12.23
CA VAL A 18 -8.60 1.81 -12.39
C VAL A 18 -9.87 2.27 -13.12
N SER A 19 -10.21 1.65 -14.25
CA SER A 19 -11.41 2.01 -15.01
C SER A 19 -12.71 1.73 -14.25
N LYS A 20 -12.77 0.64 -13.48
CA LYS A 20 -13.94 0.31 -12.64
C LYS A 20 -14.16 1.34 -11.54
N CYS A 21 -13.10 1.76 -10.85
CA CYS A 21 -13.18 2.81 -9.82
C CYS A 21 -13.60 4.18 -10.39
N GLN A 22 -13.31 4.43 -11.67
CA GLN A 22 -13.74 5.64 -12.38
C GLN A 22 -15.18 5.56 -12.90
N SER A 23 -15.69 4.35 -13.16
CA SER A 23 -17.06 4.15 -13.64
C SER A 23 -18.08 4.51 -12.56
N GLU A 24 -19.25 4.97 -12.99
CA GLU A 24 -20.44 5.16 -12.14
C GLU A 24 -21.35 3.93 -12.14
N ASN A 25 -21.08 2.96 -13.01
CA ASN A 25 -21.88 1.76 -13.12
C ASN A 25 -21.55 0.78 -11.99
N ARG A 26 -22.58 0.09 -11.51
CA ARG A 26 -22.41 -1.02 -10.56
C ARG A 26 -21.63 -2.15 -11.23
N ASP A 27 -20.47 -2.47 -10.67
CA ASP A 27 -19.65 -3.59 -11.10
C ASP A 27 -20.29 -4.93 -10.69
N ARG A 28 -20.35 -5.88 -11.63
CA ARG A 28 -20.96 -7.23 -11.44
C ARG A 28 -19.93 -8.35 -11.42
N SER A 29 -18.64 -8.03 -11.38
CA SER A 29 -17.56 -9.02 -11.27
C SER A 29 -17.38 -9.50 -9.83
N GLU A 30 -16.51 -10.49 -9.65
CA GLU A 30 -16.16 -11.04 -8.33
C GLU A 30 -15.60 -9.97 -7.38
N ILE A 31 -14.91 -8.95 -7.89
CA ILE A 31 -14.39 -7.84 -7.08
C ILE A 31 -15.39 -6.68 -6.93
N GLY A 32 -16.64 -6.84 -7.40
CA GLY A 32 -17.62 -5.76 -7.47
C GLY A 32 -17.96 -5.13 -6.11
N ALA A 33 -17.93 -5.93 -5.04
CA ALA A 33 -18.10 -5.43 -3.67
C ALA A 33 -16.98 -4.44 -3.29
N ILE A 34 -15.73 -4.79 -3.56
CA ILE A 34 -14.56 -3.93 -3.30
C ILE A 34 -14.64 -2.63 -4.11
N ILE A 35 -15.04 -2.71 -5.38
CA ILE A 35 -15.23 -1.53 -6.23
C ILE A 35 -16.33 -0.61 -5.67
N SER A 36 -17.45 -1.19 -5.22
CA SER A 36 -18.55 -0.45 -4.62
C SER A 36 -18.12 0.29 -3.35
N ASP A 37 -17.32 -0.36 -2.50
CA ASP A 37 -16.80 0.26 -1.27
C ASP A 37 -15.86 1.43 -1.60
N ILE A 38 -14.94 1.25 -2.57
CA ILE A 38 -14.08 2.33 -3.05
C ILE A 38 -14.92 3.50 -3.56
N GLN A 39 -15.95 3.23 -4.38
CA GLN A 39 -16.83 4.26 -4.93
C GLN A 39 -17.60 5.03 -3.84
N ALA A 40 -18.06 4.33 -2.80
CA ALA A 40 -18.70 4.98 -1.64
C ALA A 40 -17.70 5.87 -0.87
N LEU A 41 -16.46 5.40 -0.68
CA LEU A 41 -15.40 6.15 0.01
C LEU A 41 -14.89 7.35 -0.78
N LYS A 42 -14.95 7.33 -2.13
CA LYS A 42 -14.57 8.47 -2.98
C LYS A 42 -15.28 9.75 -2.56
N GLY A 43 -16.56 9.67 -2.19
CA GLY A 43 -17.38 10.82 -1.77
C GLY A 43 -16.90 11.52 -0.49
N LEU A 44 -15.94 10.94 0.24
CA LEU A 44 -15.35 11.54 1.43
C LEU A 44 -14.23 12.55 1.10
N PHE A 45 -13.74 12.56 -0.14
CA PHE A 45 -12.65 13.43 -0.59
C PHE A 45 -13.21 14.57 -1.44
N GLN A 46 -12.57 15.75 -1.35
CA GLN A 46 -12.91 16.87 -2.22
C GLN A 46 -12.52 16.58 -3.68
N ASN A 47 -11.39 15.89 -3.86
CA ASN A 47 -10.93 15.46 -5.17
C ASN A 47 -10.21 14.11 -5.05
N ILE A 48 -10.60 13.15 -5.88
CA ILE A 48 -9.92 11.87 -5.97
C ILE A 48 -9.82 11.42 -7.42
N ARG A 49 -8.59 11.09 -7.85
CA ARG A 49 -8.30 10.66 -9.21
C ARG A 49 -7.62 9.30 -9.20
N PHE A 50 -7.89 8.51 -10.23
CA PHE A 50 -7.29 7.20 -10.42
C PHE A 50 -6.49 7.23 -11.71
N PHE A 51 -5.24 6.79 -11.65
CA PHE A 51 -4.34 6.77 -12.80
C PHE A 51 -3.78 5.37 -13.01
N PHE A 52 -3.87 4.90 -14.25
CA PHE A 52 -3.14 3.73 -14.67
C PHE A 52 -1.67 4.10 -14.91
N ILE A 53 -0.77 3.35 -14.28
CA ILE A 53 0.68 3.47 -14.48
C ILE A 53 1.27 2.13 -14.90
N PRO A 54 2.40 2.09 -15.61
CA PRO A 54 3.10 0.84 -15.89
C PRO A 54 3.50 0.14 -14.59
N ARG A 55 3.57 -1.20 -14.64
CA ARG A 55 3.99 -2.03 -13.51
C ARG A 55 5.34 -1.66 -12.92
N THR A 56 6.26 -1.19 -13.75
CA THR A 56 7.57 -0.68 -13.32
C THR A 56 7.46 0.57 -12.44
N GLY A 57 6.43 1.39 -12.65
CA GLY A 57 6.12 2.54 -11.80
C GLY A 57 5.34 2.18 -10.52
N ASN A 58 4.76 0.98 -10.44
CA ASN A 58 4.05 0.48 -9.26
C ASN A 58 4.88 -0.53 -8.45
N PHE A 59 6.22 -0.42 -8.52
CA PHE A 59 7.14 -1.43 -7.99
C PHE A 59 6.99 -1.61 -6.47
N GLU A 60 6.89 -0.51 -5.71
CA GLU A 60 6.75 -0.59 -4.27
C GLU A 60 5.46 -1.32 -3.87
N ALA A 61 4.30 -0.90 -4.38
CA ALA A 61 3.03 -1.58 -4.06
C ALA A 61 3.09 -3.08 -4.42
N HIS A 62 3.69 -3.42 -5.55
CA HIS A 62 3.91 -4.80 -5.96
C HIS A 62 4.84 -5.58 -5.00
N ARG A 63 5.92 -4.95 -4.52
CA ARG A 63 6.84 -5.53 -3.53
C ARG A 63 6.12 -5.81 -2.22
N LEU A 64 5.38 -4.84 -1.69
CA LEU A 64 4.62 -4.98 -0.43
C LEU A 64 3.60 -6.12 -0.56
N ALA A 65 2.84 -6.17 -1.66
CA ALA A 65 1.87 -7.23 -1.90
C ALA A 65 2.53 -8.63 -1.98
N LYS A 66 3.71 -8.73 -2.60
CA LYS A 66 4.47 -10.00 -2.65
C LYS A 66 4.97 -10.41 -1.28
N GLU A 67 5.43 -9.48 -0.45
CA GLU A 67 5.90 -9.77 0.90
C GLU A 67 4.74 -10.24 1.79
N ALA A 68 3.60 -9.54 1.77
CA ALA A 68 2.40 -9.94 2.50
C ALA A 68 1.94 -11.35 2.10
N LEU A 69 1.89 -11.63 0.79
CA LEU A 69 1.51 -12.95 0.27
C LEU A 69 2.45 -14.07 0.75
N LYS A 70 3.76 -13.80 0.84
CA LYS A 70 4.74 -14.78 1.35
C LYS A 70 4.56 -15.07 2.84
N LYS A 71 4.20 -14.05 3.62
CA LYS A 71 3.99 -14.17 5.07
C LYS A 71 2.61 -14.73 5.43
N GLY A 72 1.68 -14.78 4.48
CA GLY A 72 0.29 -15.13 4.75
C GLY A 72 -0.47 -14.03 5.49
N GLU A 73 0.03 -12.79 5.43
CA GLU A 73 -0.61 -11.63 6.05
C GLU A 73 -1.75 -11.13 5.15
N GLU A 74 -2.95 -10.99 5.72
CA GLU A 74 -4.12 -10.44 5.02
C GLU A 74 -4.18 -8.90 5.08
N GLN A 75 -3.34 -8.28 5.92
CA GLN A 75 -3.26 -6.83 6.13
C GLN A 75 -1.81 -6.39 6.24
N TYR A 76 -1.45 -5.27 5.59
CA TYR A 76 -0.05 -4.81 5.49
C TYR A 76 0.27 -3.56 6.35
N LEU A 77 -0.75 -2.87 6.89
CA LEU A 77 -0.59 -1.54 7.51
C LEU A 77 -1.26 -1.40 8.88
N GLU A 78 -1.14 -2.39 9.75
CA GLU A 78 -1.37 -2.19 11.19
C GLU A 78 -0.09 -2.48 12.00
N GLY A 79 0.26 -1.53 12.88
CA GLY A 79 1.14 -1.76 14.04
C GLY A 79 2.64 -1.60 13.86
N GLU A 80 3.28 -2.25 12.89
CA GLU A 80 4.75 -2.47 12.93
C GLU A 80 5.56 -1.86 11.78
N THR A 81 4.97 -1.74 10.59
CA THR A 81 5.71 -1.30 9.38
C THR A 81 6.20 0.15 9.46
N LEU A 82 5.53 1.05 10.18
CA LEU A 82 6.01 2.42 10.37
C LEU A 82 7.31 2.51 11.18
N ARG A 83 7.55 1.62 12.16
CA ARG A 83 8.74 1.71 13.03
C ARG A 83 10.02 1.37 12.27
N ALA A 84 9.95 0.37 11.39
CA ALA A 84 11.10 -0.08 10.61
C ALA A 84 11.61 0.93 9.57
N PHE A 85 10.81 1.94 9.19
CA PHE A 85 11.24 2.99 8.25
C PHE A 85 11.81 4.24 8.94
N TYR A 86 11.67 4.39 10.26
CA TYR A 86 12.16 5.54 11.04
C TYR A 86 13.32 5.21 11.98
N GLU A 87 13.75 3.94 12.06
CA GLU A 87 14.99 3.59 12.74
C GLU A 87 16.18 3.88 11.81
N GLU A 88 16.60 5.15 11.76
CA GLU A 88 18.00 5.43 11.40
C GLU A 88 18.92 4.87 12.50
N PRO A 89 20.07 4.29 12.14
CA PRO A 89 20.99 3.72 13.11
C PRO A 89 21.61 4.85 13.94
N ASP A 90 21.51 4.73 15.27
CA ASP A 90 22.24 5.57 16.21
C ASP A 90 23.74 5.52 15.88
N PRO A 91 24.40 6.65 15.56
CA PRO A 91 25.82 6.67 15.22
C PRO A 91 26.75 6.29 16.39
N ASN A 92 26.23 6.03 17.59
CA ASN A 92 27.00 5.63 18.78
C ASN A 92 26.65 4.23 19.34
N GLY A 93 25.93 3.39 18.59
CA GLY A 93 25.65 2.01 19.00
C GLY A 93 26.89 1.10 18.91
N LEU A 94 27.63 0.97 20.03
CA LEU A 94 28.75 0.03 20.15
C LEU A 94 28.30 -1.42 19.94
N ASP A 95 28.82 -2.06 18.89
CA ASP A 95 28.67 -3.49 18.61
C ASP A 95 29.58 -4.33 19.52
N TYR A 96 28.95 -5.13 20.40
CA TYR A 96 29.64 -6.02 21.33
C TYR A 96 29.48 -7.51 20.99
N SER A 97 28.98 -7.89 19.81
CA SER A 97 28.57 -9.28 19.56
C SER A 97 29.45 -10.13 18.67
N GLU A 98 30.41 -9.59 17.89
CA GLU A 98 31.24 -10.43 17.00
C GLU A 98 32.72 -10.59 17.42
N GLN A 99 32.99 -10.68 18.73
CA GLN A 99 34.32 -11.09 19.24
C GLN A 99 34.37 -12.49 19.90
N ARG A 100 33.34 -13.32 19.74
CA ARG A 100 33.39 -14.70 20.24
C ARG A 100 32.97 -15.72 19.19
N GLU A 101 33.76 -15.83 18.13
CA GLU A 101 33.97 -17.10 17.43
C GLU A 101 35.21 -17.00 16.52
N ARG A 102 36.37 -16.80 17.16
CA ARG A 102 37.66 -17.27 16.63
C ARG A 102 38.10 -18.48 17.42
N ARG A 103 37.98 -19.67 16.82
CA ARG A 103 38.98 -20.74 16.91
C ARG A 103 39.08 -21.44 15.57
#